data_AF-A0A353B4U5-F1
#
_entry.id   AF-A0A353B4U5-F1
#
_cell.length_a   1.000
_cell.length_b   1.000
_cell.length_c   1.000
_cell.angle_alpha   90.00
_cell.angle_beta   90.00
_cell.angle_gamma   90.00
#
_symmetry.space_group_name_H-M   'P 1'
#
loop_
_entity.id
_entity.type
_entity.pdbx_description
1 polymer ?
#
loop_
_entity_poly.entity_id
_entity_poly.type
_entity_poly.pdbx_seq_one_letter_code
_entity_poly.pdbx_strand_id
1 'polypeptide(L)'
;MNDSWIAIADRRGLKQLVLETSHALPFLLKRANRENAECFWAVLEPRHAQFIQRLRRLGNPISALRWLEYLAIDLGRVSPCESHLRLWFPDDVTIPDRRDRDWSS
;
A
#
# COMPACT_ATOMS: atom_id res chain seq x y z
N MET A 1 2.93 -2.01 23.07
CA MET A 1 2.61 -2.84 21.89
C MET A 1 2.81 -1.97 20.67
N ASN A 2 3.51 -2.46 19.66
CA ASN A 2 3.79 -1.72 18.43
C ASN A 2 2.89 -2.23 17.33
N ASP A 3 2.44 -1.33 16.48
CA ASP A 3 1.57 -1.64 15.35
C ASP A 3 2.31 -1.34 14.04
N SER A 4 1.90 -2.04 12.98
CA SER A 4 2.33 -1.76 11.62
C SER A 4 1.46 -0.65 11.00
N TRP A 5 2.08 0.31 10.34
CA TRP A 5 1.42 1.44 9.70
C TRP A 5 1.92 1.59 8.27
N ILE A 6 1.02 2.03 7.38
CA ILE A 6 1.34 2.40 6.00
C ILE A 6 1.29 3.92 5.88
N ALA A 7 2.40 4.50 5.44
CA ALA A 7 2.55 5.91 5.16
C ALA A 7 2.60 6.17 3.65
N ILE A 8 1.93 7.22 3.19
CA ILE A 8 2.07 7.75 1.84
C ILE A 8 2.67 9.15 1.95
N ALA A 9 3.78 9.40 1.26
CA ALA A 9 4.43 10.70 1.23
C ALA A 9 4.79 11.12 -0.20
N ASP A 10 4.78 12.42 -0.45
CA ASP A 10 5.26 13.02 -1.70
C ASP A 10 6.26 14.14 -1.41
N ARG A 11 6.61 14.94 -2.43
CA ARG A 11 7.54 16.07 -2.28
C ARG A 11 7.06 17.15 -1.30
N ARG A 12 5.78 17.16 -0.91
CA ARG A 12 5.19 18.08 0.08
C ARG A 12 5.20 17.50 1.49
N GLY A 13 5.61 16.25 1.68
CA GLY A 13 5.70 15.56 2.96
C GLY A 13 4.66 14.45 3.13
N LEU A 14 4.33 14.13 4.39
CA LEU A 14 3.44 13.03 4.71
C LEU A 14 1.98 13.36 4.34
N LYS A 15 1.40 12.61 3.39
CA LYS A 15 0.00 12.77 2.95
C LYS A 15 -0.97 11.93 3.77
N GLN A 16 -0.56 10.70 4.10
CA GLN A 16 -1.44 9.75 4.75
C GLN A 16 -0.62 8.83 5.67
N LEU A 17 -1.23 8.43 6.78
CA LEU A 17 -0.72 7.42 7.70
C LEU A 17 -1.91 6.60 8.17
N VAL A 18 -1.92 5.31 7.86
CA VAL A 18 -3.03 4.38 8.12
C VAL A 18 -2.49 3.17 8.85
N LEU A 19 -3.26 2.64 9.80
CA LEU A 19 -2.93 1.35 10.41
C LEU A 19 -2.92 0.28 9.31
N GLU A 20 -1.89 -0.56 9.30
CA GLU A 20 -1.81 -1.68 8.38
C GLU A 20 -2.86 -2.71 8.79
N THR A 21 -3.73 -3.04 7.83
CA THR A 21 -4.73 -4.10 7.95
C THR A 21 -4.58 -5.01 6.74
N SER A 22 -5.07 -6.26 6.84
CA SER A 22 -4.86 -7.32 5.83
C SER A 22 -5.19 -6.93 4.38
N HIS A 23 -5.99 -5.88 4.17
CA HIS A 23 -6.37 -5.41 2.85
C HIS A 23 -5.89 -4.00 2.52
N ALA A 24 -5.33 -3.22 3.45
CA ALA A 24 -5.03 -1.82 3.21
C ALA A 24 -3.91 -1.62 2.17
N LEU A 25 -2.89 -2.48 2.18
CA LEU A 25 -1.66 -2.26 1.41
C LEU A 25 -1.86 -2.23 -0.13
N PRO A 26 -2.59 -3.17 -0.77
CA PRO A 26 -2.81 -3.11 -2.22
C PRO A 26 -3.54 -1.86 -2.68
N PHE A 27 -4.52 -1.36 -1.91
CA PHE A 27 -5.25 -0.13 -2.25
C PHE A 27 -4.36 1.10 -2.09
N LEU A 28 -3.57 1.17 -1.02
CA LEU A 28 -2.67 2.29 -0.76
C LEU A 28 -1.53 2.34 -1.78
N LEU A 29 -1.00 1.20 -2.23
CA LEU A 29 -0.02 1.15 -3.31
C LEU A 29 -0.57 1.65 -4.65
N LYS A 30 -1.77 1.18 -5.05
CA LYS A 30 -2.43 1.68 -6.26
C LYS A 30 -2.66 3.19 -6.20
N ARG A 31 -3.04 3.70 -5.02
CA ARG A 31 -3.24 5.13 -4.79
C ARG A 31 -1.92 5.90 -4.89
N ALA A 32 -0.88 5.45 -4.19
CA ALA A 32 0.44 6.09 -4.20
C ALA A 32 0.99 6.19 -5.63
N ASN A 33 0.87 5.12 -6.43
CA ASN A 33 1.27 5.12 -7.83
C ASN A 33 0.50 6.17 -8.67
N ARG A 34 -0.83 6.21 -8.55
CA ARG A 34 -1.67 7.22 -9.24
C ARG A 34 -1.33 8.66 -8.87
N GLU A 35 -0.93 8.88 -7.63
CA GLU A 35 -0.58 10.21 -7.11
C GLU A 35 0.92 10.54 -7.26
N ASN A 36 1.71 9.68 -7.91
CA ASN A 36 3.17 9.78 -7.98
C ASN A 36 3.81 10.04 -6.61
N ALA A 37 3.36 9.29 -5.62
CA ALA A 37 3.78 9.35 -4.22
C ALA A 37 4.49 8.05 -3.82
N GLU A 38 5.31 8.14 -2.80
CA GLU A 38 6.00 7.00 -2.21
C GLU A 38 5.15 6.35 -1.11
N CYS A 39 5.21 5.03 -1.03
CA CYS A 39 4.55 4.25 0.01
C CYS A 39 5.62 3.67 0.94
N PHE A 40 5.41 3.78 2.24
CA PHE A 40 6.30 3.25 3.27
C PHE A 40 5.51 2.39 4.24
N TRP A 41 6.15 1.34 4.74
CA TRP A 41 5.72 0.58 5.90
C TRP A 41 6.54 1.04 7.10
N ALA A 42 5.89 1.24 8.24
CA ALA A 42 6.51 1.72 9.46
C ALA A 42 5.97 0.98 10.69
N VAL A 43 6.86 0.61 11.61
CA VAL A 43 6.48 0.07 12.92
C VAL A 43 6.50 1.20 13.95
N LEU A 44 5.36 1.48 14.55
CA LEU A 44 5.20 2.60 15.49
C LEU A 44 4.44 2.17 16.73
N GLU A 45 4.77 2.82 17.85
CA GLU A 45 3.87 2.84 18.98
C GLU A 45 2.61 3.68 18.65
N PRO A 46 1.41 3.28 19.10
CA PRO A 46 0.16 3.97 18.79
C PRO A 46 0.18 5.47 19.14
N ARG A 47 0.84 5.85 20.24
CA ARG A 47 0.99 7.26 20.66
C ARG A 47 1.79 8.10 19.66
N HIS A 48 2.83 7.51 19.04
CA HIS A 48 3.64 8.20 18.03
C HIS A 48 2.84 8.38 16.74
N ALA A 49 2.09 7.36 16.32
CA ALA A 49 1.21 7.45 15.16
C ALA A 49 0.14 8.55 15.33
N GLN A 50 -0.49 8.65 16.51
CA GLN A 50 -1.46 9.70 16.82
C GLN A 50 -0.83 11.11 16.78
N PHE A 51 0.38 11.25 17.32
CA PHE A 51 1.14 12.50 17.27
C PHE A 51 1.45 12.93 15.82
N ILE A 52 1.97 12.00 15.00
CA ILE A 52 2.28 12.25 13.59
C ILE A 52 1.01 12.63 12.80
N GLN A 53 -0.10 11.93 13.03
CA GLN A 53 -1.38 12.26 12.40
C GLN A 53 -1.88 13.66 12.82
N ARG A 54 -1.67 14.06 14.08
CA ARG A 54 -2.01 15.40 14.56
C ARG A 54 -1.18 16.47 13.85
N LEU A 55 0.13 16.29 13.73
CA LEU A 55 1.01 17.22 12.98
C LEU A 55 0.55 17.39 11.53
N ARG A 56 0.20 16.27 10.87
CA ARG A 56 -0.34 16.30 9.51
C ARG A 56 -1.63 17.11 9.42
N ARG A 57 -2.58 16.89 10.33
CA ARG A 57 -3.87 17.61 10.37
C ARG A 57 -3.69 19.11 10.65
N LEU A 58 -2.65 19.49 11.37
CA LEU A 58 -2.28 20.89 11.64
C LEU A 58 -1.56 21.57 10.47
N GLY A 59 -1.48 20.93 9.29
CA GLY A 59 -0.85 21.52 8.12
C GLY A 59 0.68 21.46 8.12
N ASN A 60 1.29 20.59 8.94
CA ASN A 60 2.74 20.40 9.02
C ASN A 60 3.19 19.04 8.44
N PRO A 61 2.97 18.76 7.15
CA PRO A 61 3.23 17.45 6.54
C PRO A 61 4.74 17.10 6.48
N ILE A 62 5.61 18.10 6.34
CA ILE A 62 7.07 17.91 6.33
C ILE A 62 7.55 17.47 7.72
N SER A 63 7.11 18.18 8.76
CA SER A 63 7.44 17.81 10.14
C SER A 63 6.87 16.44 10.49
N ALA A 64 5.65 16.13 10.05
CA ALA A 64 5.04 14.82 10.25
C ALA A 64 5.88 13.70 9.59
N LEU A 65 6.44 13.92 8.40
CA LEU A 65 7.34 12.95 7.75
C LEU A 65 8.65 12.77 8.52
N ARG A 66 9.30 13.85 8.94
CA ARG A 66 10.53 13.77 9.75
C ARG A 66 10.32 13.03 11.07
N TRP A 67 9.20 13.27 11.73
CA TRP A 67 8.85 12.56 12.96
C TRP A 67 8.50 11.09 12.72
N LEU A 68 7.94 10.74 11.56
CA LEU A 68 7.77 9.34 11.15
C LEU A 68 9.12 8.65 11.05
N GLU A 69 10.07 9.24 10.32
CA GLU A 69 11.43 8.69 10.14
C GLU A 69 12.18 8.55 11.48
N TYR A 70 11.98 9.50 12.39
CA TYR A 70 12.66 9.51 13.69
C TYR A 70 12.04 8.54 14.71
N LEU A 71 10.72 8.39 14.73
CA LEU A 71 10.01 7.60 15.75
C LEU A 71 9.70 6.16 15.32
N ALA A 72 9.82 5.86 14.03
CA ALA A 72 9.65 4.51 13.52
C ALA A 72 10.75 3.61 14.09
N ILE A 73 10.33 2.48 14.66
CA ILE A 73 11.25 1.44 15.12
C ILE A 73 11.87 0.73 13.91
N ASP A 74 11.05 0.54 12.87
CA ASP A 74 11.47 0.06 11.58
C ASP A 74 10.71 0.83 10.49
N LEU A 75 11.38 1.12 9.38
CA LEU A 75 10.86 1.89 8.28
C LEU A 75 11.38 1.32 6.96
N GLY A 76 10.46 0.88 6.11
CA GLY A 76 10.77 0.32 4.80
C GLY A 76 9.99 1.00 3.69
N ARG A 77 10.63 1.21 2.54
CA ARG A 77 9.92 1.65 1.33
C ARG A 77 9.17 0.46 0.73
N VAL A 78 7.88 0.62 0.47
CA VAL A 78 7.08 -0.35 -0.27
C VAL A 78 7.06 0.07 -1.73
N SER A 79 7.89 -0.58 -2.54
CA SER A 79 7.82 -0.42 -3.99
C SER A 79 6.76 -1.35 -4.56
N PRO A 80 5.93 -0.89 -5.52
CA PRO A 80 5.36 -1.82 -6.48
C PRO A 80 6.54 -2.56 -7.11
N CYS A 81 6.53 -3.89 -7.05
CA CYS A 81 7.52 -4.67 -7.76
C CYS A 81 7.30 -4.44 -9.26
N GLU A 82 8.13 -3.60 -9.91
CA GLU A 82 8.20 -3.61 -11.36
C GLU A 82 8.93 -4.90 -11.78
N SER A 83 8.15 -5.83 -12.35
CA SER A 83 8.61 -6.84 -13.30
C SER A 83 9.73 -7.78 -12.86
N HIS A 84 9.38 -8.85 -12.13
CA HIS A 84 9.83 -10.17 -12.56
C HIS A 84 8.65 -11.14 -12.49
N LEU A 85 8.36 -11.74 -13.64
CA LEU A 85 7.40 -12.81 -13.90
C LEU A 85 5.95 -12.35 -14.09
N ARG A 86 5.60 -12.20 -15.38
CA ARG A 86 4.41 -12.87 -15.91
C ARG A 86 4.37 -14.30 -15.37
N LEU A 87 3.75 -14.54 -14.23
CA LEU A 87 3.24 -15.86 -13.92
C LEU A 87 2.01 -16.01 -14.80
N TRP A 88 2.21 -16.78 -15.87
CA TRP A 88 1.20 -17.23 -16.79
C TRP A 88 0.00 -17.75 -16.00
N PHE A 89 -1.10 -17.01 -16.03
CA PHE A 89 -2.37 -17.67 -16.20
C PHE A 89 -2.60 -17.66 -17.71
N PRO A 90 -2.58 -18.83 -18.39
CA PRO A 90 -3.11 -18.90 -19.74
C PRO A 90 -4.54 -18.35 -19.73
N ASP A 91 -4.87 -17.55 -20.74
CA ASP A 91 -6.18 -16.95 -21.03
C ASP A 91 -7.26 -17.99 -21.39
N ASP A 92 -7.21 -19.20 -20.83
CA ASP A 92 -8.13 -20.29 -21.17
C ASP A 92 -8.87 -20.80 -19.93
N VAL A 93 -9.81 -19.99 -19.46
CA VAL A 93 -11.03 -20.55 -18.86
C VAL A 93 -12.05 -20.68 -19.99
N THR A 94 -11.80 -21.62 -20.90
CA THR A 94 -12.90 -22.22 -21.64
C THR A 94 -13.63 -23.12 -20.64
N ILE A 95 -14.72 -22.59 -20.07
CA ILE A 95 -15.73 -23.45 -19.47
C ILE A 95 -16.20 -24.37 -20.61
N PRO A 96 -16.01 -25.71 -20.54
CA PRO A 96 -16.61 -26.57 -21.53
C PRO A 96 -18.12 -26.50 -21.31
N ASP A 97 -18.82 -25.79 -22.19
CA ASP A 97 -20.27 -25.82 -22.23
C ASP A 97 -20.68 -27.24 -22.59
N ARG A 98 -21.52 -27.86 -21.76
CA ARG A 98 -21.94 -29.27 -21.86
C ARG A 98 -22.92 -29.51 -23.02
N ARG A 99 -22.89 -28.66 -24.06
CA ARG A 99 -23.86 -28.65 -25.17
C ARG A 99 -23.29 -28.87 -26.56
N ASP A 100 -21.97 -29.06 -26.71
CA ASP A 100 -21.37 -29.44 -28.01
C ASP A 100 -21.16 -30.96 -28.14
N ARG A 101 -22.08 -31.75 -27.60
CA ARG A 101 -22.18 -33.17 -27.92
C ARG A 101 -23.56 -33.41 -28.51
N ASP A 102 -23.63 -33.32 -29.84
CA ASP A 102 -24.51 -34.11 -30.71
C ASP A 102 -24.75 -33.42 -32.05
N TRP A 103 -23.71 -33.24 -32.88
CA TRP A 103 -23.88 -33.17 -34.34
C TRP A 103 -22.57 -33.61 -34.99
N SER A 104 -22.39 -34.91 -35.21
CA SER A 104 -21.69 -35.48 -36.37
C SER A 104 -21.67 -37.02 -36.30
N SER A 105 -22.45 -37.61 -37.21
CA SER A 105 -22.47 -39.02 -37.67
C SER A 105 -23.42 -39.97 -36.93
#